data_AF-A0A2A5S3Y2-F1
#
_entry.id   AF-A0A2A5S3Y2-F1
#
_cell.length_a   1.000
_cell.length_b   1.000
_cell.length_c   1.000
_cell.angle_alpha   90.00
_cell.angle_beta   90.00
_cell.angle_gamma   90.00
#
_symmetry.space_group_name_H-M   'P 1'
#
loop_
_entity.id
_entity.type
_entity.pdbx_description
1 polymer ?
#
loop_
_entity_poly.entity_id
_entity_poly.type
_entity_poly.pdbx_seq_one_letter_code
_entity_poly.pdbx_strand_id
1 'polypeptide(L)'
;MQDKIKNKINYLTRWLVFGMMILPAVLPFPKMLTVESMTNLGNTKAATQSLSDKTWSTIPKSAVNVKEIQSYTDLGMTIKGPKIPAKTHLKIIGISPKALSLADGSFVANTQTDIISDVVTSMKDSNQTVYLISDTEILKKPFTTFDNESYKKTTKGDRFKASKIAITNWGTYYGVSLDDGKEGWISADQVTTKNPKLDAVQTMLNQKYNRDNLSIYVKDLDSGFTSGVNSSKMMYSASLSKLPILYWTQKKIIEGKISLSDQLSYNVLVNSFTGAFQTEGTGFLPKTADNQSYSLLDLINRTAKNSDNVASNMLAYYETNQFSNDFQSEITTISGQSWNPVEREASSEMVGRVLEALYHEGGVSFDALVGTDFDAQRIPANLPKTVKVAHKIGTADEFNHDAAVIFTDTPYILVIETSNSTGNDVLADISKDVYEVMK
;
A
#
# COMPACT_ATOMS: atom_id res chain seq x y z
N MET A 1 -37.03 -16.58 52.54
CA MET A 1 -37.13 -15.23 51.94
C MET A 1 -35.75 -14.59 51.99
N GLN A 2 -34.80 -15.08 51.17
CA GLN A 2 -33.43 -14.53 51.07
C GLN A 2 -32.67 -14.90 49.78
N ASP A 3 -33.34 -15.46 48.75
CA ASP A 3 -32.67 -15.93 47.51
C ASP A 3 -33.13 -15.25 46.21
N LYS A 4 -33.72 -14.04 46.28
CA LYS A 4 -34.16 -13.29 45.09
C LYS A 4 -33.41 -11.98 44.82
N ILE A 5 -32.25 -11.74 45.44
CA ILE A 5 -31.48 -10.47 45.29
C ILE A 5 -30.00 -10.73 44.91
N LYS A 6 -29.68 -11.83 44.21
CA LYS A 6 -28.32 -12.05 43.67
C LYS A 6 -28.19 -12.06 42.14
N ASN A 7 -29.30 -12.07 41.40
CA ASN A 7 -29.27 -12.10 39.93
C ASN A 7 -29.55 -10.76 39.22
N LYS A 8 -29.65 -9.64 39.94
CA LYS A 8 -29.84 -8.30 39.32
C LYS A 8 -28.57 -7.44 39.25
N ILE A 9 -27.45 -7.88 39.84
CA ILE A 9 -26.22 -7.06 39.92
C ILE A 9 -25.21 -7.39 38.81
N ASN A 10 -25.33 -8.53 38.11
CA ASN A 10 -24.42 -8.88 37.00
C ASN A 10 -24.87 -8.38 35.60
N TYR A 11 -26.06 -7.79 35.46
CA TYR A 11 -26.52 -7.25 34.18
C TYR A 11 -26.29 -5.73 34.04
N LEU A 12 -26.07 -5.00 35.13
CA LEU A 12 -25.80 -3.56 35.11
C LEU A 12 -24.31 -3.20 34.92
N THR A 13 -23.39 -4.09 35.29
CA THR A 13 -21.94 -3.88 35.12
C THR A 13 -21.42 -4.19 33.72
N ARG A 14 -22.18 -4.89 32.88
CA ARG A 14 -21.85 -5.07 31.44
C ARG A 14 -22.27 -3.89 30.55
N TRP A 15 -23.24 -3.08 30.99
CA TRP A 15 -23.69 -1.89 30.26
C TRP A 15 -22.90 -0.61 30.60
N LEU A 16 -22.16 -0.61 31.71
CA LEU A 16 -21.36 0.54 32.16
C LEU A 16 -19.94 0.60 31.57
N VAL A 17 -19.48 -0.46 30.90
CA VAL A 17 -18.21 -0.48 30.15
C VAL A 17 -18.39 -0.02 28.68
N PHE A 18 -19.63 0.11 28.21
CA PHE A 18 -19.94 0.60 26.86
C PHE A 18 -20.17 2.13 26.76
N GLY A 19 -20.06 2.86 27.88
CA GLY A 19 -20.45 4.27 27.98
C GLY A 19 -19.33 5.31 27.95
N MET A 20 -18.06 4.92 27.80
CA MET A 20 -16.94 5.88 27.78
C MET A 20 -15.91 5.51 26.72
N MET A 21 -16.27 5.61 25.44
CA MET A 21 -15.30 5.71 24.34
C MET A 21 -15.98 6.09 23.02
N ILE A 22 -16.66 7.24 22.96
CA ILE A 22 -17.03 7.84 21.67
C ILE A 22 -16.78 9.35 21.72
N LEU A 23 -15.58 9.74 21.31
CA LEU A 23 -15.33 11.04 20.69
C LEU A 23 -14.89 10.71 19.26
N PRO A 24 -15.68 11.05 18.22
CA PRO A 24 -15.23 10.89 16.85
C PRO A 24 -14.21 12.00 16.55
N ALA A 25 -12.95 11.63 16.40
CA ALA A 25 -11.97 12.50 15.75
C ALA A 25 -12.28 12.52 14.25
N VAL A 26 -13.13 13.46 13.83
CA VAL A 26 -13.34 13.75 12.41
C VAL A 26 -12.10 14.47 11.90
N LEU A 27 -11.15 13.71 11.32
CA LEU A 27 -10.08 14.29 10.52
C LEU A 27 -10.56 14.45 9.07
N PRO A 28 -10.38 15.60 8.42
CA PRO A 28 -10.69 15.76 7.02
C PRO A 28 -9.61 15.06 6.18
N PHE A 29 -9.97 14.00 5.47
CA PHE A 29 -9.09 13.39 4.46
C PHE A 29 -9.18 14.18 3.14
N PRO A 30 -8.05 14.40 2.44
CA PRO A 30 -8.05 15.03 1.13
C PRO A 30 -8.70 14.12 0.07
N LYS A 31 -9.48 14.71 -0.83
CA LYS A 31 -10.07 14.02 -2.00
C LYS A 31 -8.99 13.35 -2.84
N MET A 32 -9.18 12.06 -3.14
CA MET A 32 -8.37 11.32 -4.10
C MET A 32 -8.62 11.82 -5.53
N LEU A 33 -7.53 12.06 -6.25
CA LEU A 33 -7.50 12.15 -7.71
C LEU A 33 -7.53 10.71 -8.27
N THR A 34 -8.35 10.50 -9.29
CA THR A 34 -8.48 9.23 -10.02
C THR A 34 -7.13 8.77 -10.56
N VAL A 35 -6.72 7.55 -10.21
CA VAL A 35 -5.50 6.90 -10.69
C VAL A 35 -5.78 6.25 -12.04
N GLU A 36 -5.27 6.84 -13.11
CA GLU A 36 -5.07 6.12 -14.38
C GLU A 36 -3.98 5.06 -14.18
N SER A 37 -4.20 3.90 -14.79
CA SER A 37 -3.35 2.70 -14.73
C SER A 37 -1.88 3.01 -15.06
N MET A 38 -1.00 3.02 -14.04
CA MET A 38 0.45 3.01 -14.24
C MET A 38 0.98 1.58 -14.33
N THR A 39 0.56 0.84 -15.36
CA THR A 39 1.30 -0.33 -15.83
C THR A 39 2.39 0.15 -16.81
N ASN A 40 3.58 0.48 -16.28
CA ASN A 40 4.89 0.35 -16.94
C ASN A 40 5.96 1.18 -16.22
N LEU A 41 6.49 0.66 -15.11
CA LEU A 41 7.80 1.04 -14.58
C LEU A 41 8.60 -0.23 -14.26
N GLY A 42 8.63 -1.15 -15.21
CA GLY A 42 9.60 -2.24 -15.22
C GLY A 42 10.90 -1.77 -15.87
N ASN A 43 12.00 -1.85 -15.12
CA ASN A 43 13.38 -1.78 -15.61
C ASN A 43 13.73 -0.56 -16.49
N THR A 44 13.79 0.64 -15.90
CA THR A 44 14.77 1.62 -16.40
C THR A 44 16.15 1.17 -15.95
N LYS A 45 16.81 0.34 -16.77
CA LYS A 45 18.27 0.38 -16.83
C LYS A 45 18.68 1.85 -16.81
N ALA A 46 19.62 2.20 -15.91
CA ALA A 46 20.25 3.50 -15.89
C ALA A 46 20.43 3.98 -17.32
N ALA A 47 19.78 5.10 -17.66
CA ALA A 47 19.93 5.71 -18.97
C ALA A 47 21.36 6.22 -19.06
N THR A 48 22.30 5.35 -19.40
CA THR A 48 23.44 5.73 -20.23
C THR A 48 22.83 6.21 -21.53
N GLN A 49 22.44 7.47 -21.55
CA GLN A 49 22.12 8.21 -22.75
C GLN A 49 23.31 7.98 -23.67
N SER A 50 23.09 7.35 -24.82
CA SER A 50 24.12 7.30 -25.85
C SER A 50 24.39 8.74 -26.26
N LEU A 51 25.48 9.29 -25.76
CA LEU A 51 25.99 10.61 -26.09
C LEU A 51 26.35 10.61 -27.57
N SER A 52 25.40 10.98 -28.45
CA SER A 52 25.74 11.35 -29.83
C SER A 52 26.62 12.59 -29.80
N ASP A 53 27.46 12.76 -30.82
CA ASP A 53 28.42 13.88 -30.99
C ASP A 53 27.72 15.24 -31.14
N LYS A 54 26.98 15.66 -30.11
CA LYS A 54 26.32 16.95 -30.03
C LYS A 54 27.31 17.99 -29.54
N THR A 55 27.21 19.17 -30.12
CA THR A 55 28.00 20.34 -29.74
C THR A 55 27.08 21.34 -29.02
N TRP A 56 27.67 22.14 -28.13
CA TRP A 56 26.96 23.24 -27.49
C TRP A 56 26.69 24.36 -28.51
N SER A 57 25.46 24.89 -28.50
CA SER A 57 25.08 26.11 -29.24
C SER A 57 25.07 27.36 -28.35
N THR A 58 25.10 27.17 -27.03
CA THR A 58 25.18 28.21 -26.01
C THR A 58 26.18 27.78 -24.94
N ILE A 59 26.77 28.74 -24.20
CA ILE A 59 27.76 28.43 -23.17
C ILE A 59 27.10 27.57 -22.06
N PRO A 60 27.63 26.36 -21.76
CA PRO A 60 27.09 25.53 -20.70
C PRO A 60 27.21 26.23 -19.34
N LYS A 61 26.18 26.07 -18.50
CA LYS A 61 26.13 26.69 -17.17
C LYS A 61 27.04 25.92 -16.22
N SER A 62 27.92 26.62 -15.50
CA SER A 62 28.90 26.02 -14.59
C SER A 62 29.61 24.82 -15.23
N ALA A 63 30.23 25.05 -16.39
CA ALA A 63 30.69 23.96 -17.24
C ALA A 63 31.74 23.09 -16.55
N VAL A 64 31.62 21.77 -16.70
CA VAL A 64 32.56 20.79 -16.15
C VAL A 64 32.86 19.72 -17.18
N ASN A 65 34.11 19.27 -17.23
CA ASN A 65 34.48 18.12 -18.04
C ASN A 65 34.26 16.80 -17.28
N VAL A 66 33.55 15.85 -17.88
CA VAL A 66 33.23 14.55 -17.24
C VAL A 66 34.42 13.60 -17.16
N LYS A 67 35.39 13.77 -18.07
CA LYS A 67 36.63 12.98 -18.16
C LYS A 67 37.83 13.89 -18.42
N GLU A 68 39.04 13.35 -18.34
CA GLU A 68 40.24 14.09 -18.74
C GLU A 68 40.12 14.54 -20.21
N ILE A 69 40.31 15.83 -20.48
CA ILE A 69 40.24 16.39 -21.84
C ILE A 69 41.53 17.10 -22.22
N GLN A 70 41.79 17.16 -23.52
CA GLN A 70 42.93 17.88 -24.08
C GLN A 70 42.59 19.36 -24.24
N SER A 71 43.41 20.27 -23.68
CA SER A 71 43.36 21.69 -24.02
C SER A 71 44.26 22.01 -25.21
N TYR A 72 44.05 23.16 -25.82
CA TYR A 72 44.80 23.67 -26.97
C TYR A 72 45.13 25.14 -26.77
N THR A 73 46.28 25.58 -27.30
CA THR A 73 46.70 26.99 -27.22
C THR A 73 46.25 27.81 -28.42
N ASP A 74 45.64 27.18 -29.43
CA ASP A 74 45.14 27.80 -30.65
C ASP A 74 43.69 27.39 -30.94
N LEU A 75 42.93 28.29 -31.56
CA LEU A 75 41.52 28.05 -31.93
C LEU A 75 41.36 26.90 -32.94
N GLY A 76 42.39 26.61 -33.74
CA GLY A 76 42.42 25.49 -34.68
C GLY A 76 42.56 24.13 -34.02
N MET A 77 42.84 24.09 -32.71
CA MET A 77 43.09 22.87 -31.94
C MET A 77 44.23 22.02 -32.52
N THR A 78 45.30 22.68 -32.98
CA THR A 78 46.47 22.02 -33.60
C THR A 78 47.65 21.89 -32.63
N ILE A 79 47.79 22.83 -31.70
CA ILE A 79 48.87 22.89 -30.71
C ILE A 79 48.29 22.46 -29.35
N LYS A 80 48.70 21.26 -28.92
CA LYS A 80 48.25 20.69 -27.64
C LYS A 80 48.80 21.49 -26.46
N GLY A 81 47.91 21.92 -25.57
CA GLY A 81 48.24 22.43 -24.25
C GLY A 81 48.31 21.33 -23.18
N PRO A 82 48.33 21.69 -21.90
CA PRO A 82 48.18 20.75 -20.79
C PRO A 82 46.83 20.01 -20.84
N LYS A 83 46.77 18.78 -20.34
CA LYS A 83 45.49 18.10 -20.16
C LYS A 83 44.74 18.67 -18.96
N ILE A 84 43.42 18.72 -19.05
CA ILE A 84 42.54 19.16 -17.98
C ILE A 84 41.97 17.91 -17.29
N PRO A 85 42.26 17.67 -16.00
CA PRO A 85 41.72 16.53 -15.26
C PRO A 85 40.20 16.51 -15.26
N ALA A 86 39.60 15.33 -15.15
CA ALA A 86 38.15 15.19 -15.00
C ALA A 86 37.61 16.02 -13.82
N LYS A 87 36.34 16.42 -13.88
CA LYS A 87 35.64 17.19 -12.85
C LYS A 87 36.25 18.59 -12.58
N THR A 88 36.85 19.21 -13.60
CA THR A 88 37.38 20.58 -13.50
C THR A 88 36.35 21.61 -13.96
N HIS A 89 36.22 22.72 -13.23
CA HIS A 89 35.39 23.84 -13.65
C HIS A 89 36.01 24.56 -14.86
N LEU A 90 35.26 24.67 -15.94
CA LEU A 90 35.68 25.35 -17.16
C LEU A 90 35.02 26.73 -17.23
N LYS A 91 35.82 27.78 -17.04
CA LYS A 91 35.36 29.16 -17.23
C LYS A 91 35.33 29.50 -18.73
N ILE A 92 34.26 29.11 -19.40
CA ILE A 92 34.07 29.33 -20.83
C ILE A 92 33.58 30.77 -21.08
N ILE A 93 34.27 31.47 -21.98
CA ILE A 93 33.97 32.86 -22.37
C ILE A 93 33.54 32.99 -23.83
N GLY A 94 33.68 31.93 -24.63
CA GLY A 94 33.34 31.94 -26.04
C GLY A 94 33.01 30.54 -26.57
N ILE A 95 32.21 30.49 -27.63
CA ILE A 95 31.72 29.25 -28.24
C ILE A 95 31.79 29.31 -29.76
N SER A 96 32.23 28.22 -30.38
CA SER A 96 32.21 27.99 -31.82
C SER A 96 31.77 26.56 -32.11
N PRO A 97 31.45 26.20 -33.37
CA PRO A 97 31.03 24.83 -33.70
C PRO A 97 32.06 23.76 -33.33
N LYS A 98 33.36 24.10 -33.26
CA LYS A 98 34.45 23.13 -32.99
C LYS A 98 35.09 23.28 -31.61
N ALA A 99 35.13 24.51 -31.06
CA ALA A 99 35.89 24.81 -29.86
C ALA A 99 35.13 25.71 -28.88
N LEU A 100 35.40 25.53 -27.59
CA LEU A 100 35.02 26.42 -26.50
C LEU A 100 36.27 27.19 -26.04
N SER A 101 36.15 28.51 -25.93
CA SER A 101 37.24 29.38 -25.48
C SER A 101 37.19 29.54 -23.96
N LEU A 102 38.30 29.25 -23.28
CA LEU A 102 38.42 29.37 -21.83
C LEU A 102 39.01 30.74 -21.44
N ALA A 103 38.70 31.20 -20.22
CA ALA A 103 39.12 32.51 -19.72
C ALA A 103 40.64 32.67 -19.54
N ASP A 104 41.39 31.56 -19.49
CA ASP A 104 42.85 31.55 -19.43
C ASP A 104 43.51 31.66 -20.83
N GLY A 105 42.70 31.78 -21.89
CA GLY A 105 43.14 31.87 -23.27
C GLY A 105 43.31 30.52 -23.97
N SER A 106 43.09 29.39 -23.29
CA SER A 106 43.12 28.06 -23.89
C SER A 106 41.77 27.67 -24.53
N PHE A 107 41.78 26.59 -25.31
CA PHE A 107 40.62 26.08 -26.03
C PHE A 107 40.40 24.59 -25.75
N VAL A 108 39.15 24.16 -25.72
CA VAL A 108 38.77 22.74 -25.61
C VAL A 108 37.75 22.37 -26.70
N ALA A 109 37.65 21.08 -27.02
CA ALA A 109 36.68 20.59 -27.98
C ALA A 109 35.24 20.93 -27.54
N ASN A 110 34.41 21.42 -28.46
CA ASN A 110 33.00 21.64 -28.17
C ASN A 110 32.21 20.33 -28.26
N THR A 111 32.18 19.56 -27.18
CA THR A 111 31.44 18.29 -27.11
C THR A 111 30.53 18.27 -25.88
N GLN A 112 29.24 17.99 -26.09
CA GLN A 112 28.28 17.75 -24.99
C GLN A 112 28.54 16.40 -24.30
N THR A 113 29.38 15.57 -24.92
CA THR A 113 29.79 14.26 -24.40
C THR A 113 30.88 14.38 -23.35
N ASP A 114 31.81 15.33 -23.52
CA ASP A 114 32.91 15.53 -22.59
C ASP A 114 32.68 16.71 -21.64
N ILE A 115 31.85 17.69 -22.03
CA ILE A 115 31.61 18.91 -21.27
C ILE A 115 30.11 19.06 -21.03
N ILE A 116 29.72 19.09 -19.76
CA ILE A 116 28.33 19.17 -19.31
C ILE A 116 28.07 20.50 -18.59
N SER A 117 26.79 20.87 -18.46
CA SER A 117 26.40 21.90 -17.49
C SER A 117 26.28 21.27 -16.10
N ASP A 118 27.05 21.72 -15.11
CA ASP A 118 27.06 21.16 -13.76
C ASP A 118 25.97 21.79 -12.89
N VAL A 119 24.72 21.55 -13.29
CA VAL A 119 23.53 22.15 -12.66
C VAL A 119 22.39 21.13 -12.61
N VAL A 120 21.37 21.43 -11.81
CA VAL A 120 20.07 20.75 -11.90
C VAL A 120 19.42 21.11 -13.24
N THR A 121 19.17 20.11 -14.07
CA THR A 121 18.59 20.26 -15.41
C THR A 121 17.07 20.21 -15.38
N SER A 122 16.50 19.50 -14.40
CA SER A 122 15.06 19.40 -14.20
C SER A 122 14.75 19.14 -12.74
N MET A 123 13.60 19.64 -12.28
CA MET A 123 13.06 19.36 -10.95
C MET A 123 11.54 19.22 -11.07
N LYS A 124 10.99 18.19 -10.43
CA LYS A 124 9.54 17.95 -10.36
C LYS A 124 9.12 17.53 -8.96
N ASP A 125 7.87 17.81 -8.62
CA ASP A 125 7.29 17.34 -7.37
C ASP A 125 7.05 15.83 -7.41
N SER A 126 7.08 15.23 -6.23
CA SER A 126 6.81 13.82 -6.00
C SER A 126 6.09 13.66 -4.66
N ASN A 127 5.42 12.53 -4.48
CA ASN A 127 4.81 12.15 -3.22
C ASN A 127 4.94 10.65 -3.04
N GLN A 128 6.16 10.15 -3.19
CA GLN A 128 6.45 8.72 -3.10
C GLN A 128 7.36 8.43 -1.92
N THR A 129 7.22 7.25 -1.37
CA THR A 129 8.13 6.72 -0.36
C THR A 129 9.30 6.04 -1.04
N VAL A 130 10.51 6.24 -0.53
CA VAL A 130 11.74 5.57 -0.99
C VAL A 130 12.44 4.91 0.19
N TYR A 131 13.07 3.77 -0.07
CA TYR A 131 13.77 2.94 0.91
C TYR A 131 15.23 2.79 0.50
N LEU A 132 16.16 2.98 1.43
CA LEU A 132 17.58 2.79 1.18
C LEU A 132 17.92 1.32 0.96
N ILE A 133 18.63 1.02 -0.12
CA ILE A 133 19.11 -0.35 -0.42
C ILE A 133 20.54 -0.62 0.08
N SER A 134 21.23 0.43 0.50
CA SER A 134 22.61 0.44 1.01
C SER A 134 22.76 1.53 2.07
N ASP A 135 23.83 1.49 2.87
CA ASP A 135 24.17 2.64 3.69
C ASP A 135 24.66 3.79 2.79
N THR A 136 24.11 4.98 2.97
CA THR A 136 24.36 6.12 2.07
C THR A 136 24.45 7.42 2.85
N GLU A 137 25.19 8.39 2.33
CA GLU A 137 25.18 9.76 2.86
C GLU A 137 24.06 10.57 2.17
N ILE A 138 23.35 11.39 2.95
CA ILE A 138 22.31 12.26 2.40
C ILE A 138 22.95 13.58 1.96
N LEU A 139 22.89 13.89 0.67
CA LEU A 139 23.43 15.13 0.13
C LEU A 139 22.58 16.33 0.59
N LYS A 140 23.22 17.50 0.80
CA LYS A 140 22.49 18.74 1.15
C LYS A 140 21.76 19.34 -0.05
N LYS A 141 22.21 19.04 -1.27
CA LYS A 141 21.66 19.47 -2.56
C LYS A 141 21.74 18.32 -3.56
N PRO A 142 21.00 18.34 -4.69
CA PRO A 142 21.24 17.40 -5.77
C PRO A 142 22.71 17.47 -6.21
N PHE A 143 23.34 16.32 -6.45
CA PHE A 143 24.77 16.28 -6.71
C PHE A 143 25.15 17.09 -7.96
N THR A 144 26.09 18.00 -7.74
CA THR A 144 26.93 18.61 -8.78
C THR A 144 28.39 18.40 -8.37
N THR A 145 29.33 18.69 -9.27
CA THR A 145 30.76 18.58 -8.98
C THR A 145 31.17 19.47 -7.80
N PHE A 146 30.49 20.60 -7.62
CA PHE A 146 30.80 21.61 -6.59
C PHE A 146 29.82 21.64 -5.41
N ASP A 147 28.66 21.01 -5.52
CA ASP A 147 27.71 20.79 -4.43
C ASP A 147 27.62 19.28 -4.13
N ASN A 148 28.57 18.77 -3.36
CA ASN A 148 28.66 17.37 -2.94
C ASN A 148 28.68 17.19 -1.42
N GLU A 149 28.40 18.25 -0.67
CA GLU A 149 28.30 18.18 0.79
C GLU A 149 27.15 17.27 1.22
N SER A 150 27.39 16.48 2.25
CA SER A 150 26.42 15.58 2.84
C SER A 150 26.10 15.93 4.31
N TYR A 151 24.97 15.41 4.77
CA TYR A 151 24.61 15.24 6.18
C TYR A 151 25.12 13.89 6.69
N LYS A 152 24.62 13.46 7.85
CA LYS A 152 24.95 12.16 8.45
C LYS A 152 24.70 10.99 7.49
N LYS A 153 25.50 9.94 7.65
CA LYS A 153 25.28 8.63 7.02
C LYS A 153 24.01 7.98 7.57
N THR A 154 23.23 7.38 6.69
CA THR A 154 22.01 6.62 6.98
C THR A 154 22.20 5.15 6.67
N THR A 155 21.33 4.32 7.24
CA THR A 155 21.44 2.86 7.20
C THR A 155 20.55 2.26 6.14
N LYS A 156 21.00 1.15 5.56
CA LYS A 156 20.15 0.32 4.70
C LYS A 156 18.82 0.00 5.39
N GLY A 157 17.72 0.19 4.67
CA GLY A 157 16.36 -0.03 5.18
C GLY A 157 15.66 1.23 5.68
N ASP A 158 16.39 2.33 5.93
CA ASP A 158 15.76 3.60 6.30
C ASP A 158 14.79 4.05 5.21
N ARG A 159 13.67 4.63 5.64
CA ARG A 159 12.56 5.04 4.78
C ARG A 159 12.43 6.56 4.79
N PHE A 160 12.24 7.14 3.61
CA PHE A 160 12.04 8.58 3.45
C PHE A 160 10.84 8.89 2.57
N LYS A 161 10.13 9.98 2.92
CA LYS A 161 9.16 10.59 2.01
C LYS A 161 9.90 11.49 1.02
N ALA A 162 9.85 11.14 -0.26
CA ALA A 162 10.43 11.93 -1.33
C ALA A 162 9.38 12.91 -1.87
N SER A 163 9.61 14.20 -1.62
CA SER A 163 8.76 15.30 -2.07
C SER A 163 9.15 15.85 -3.43
N LYS A 164 10.38 15.59 -3.89
CA LYS A 164 10.90 16.09 -5.16
C LYS A 164 11.79 15.06 -5.86
N ILE A 165 11.91 15.21 -7.17
CA ILE A 165 12.87 14.50 -8.00
C ILE A 165 13.66 15.54 -8.80
N ALA A 166 14.97 15.58 -8.61
CA ALA A 166 15.90 16.40 -9.37
C ALA A 166 16.69 15.53 -10.35
N ILE A 167 16.93 16.05 -11.54
CA ILE A 167 17.82 15.45 -12.53
C ILE A 167 19.00 16.40 -12.69
N THR A 168 20.20 15.86 -12.62
CA THR A 168 21.44 16.53 -13.00
C THR A 168 22.11 15.73 -14.12
N ASN A 169 23.20 16.24 -14.69
CA ASN A 169 23.99 15.47 -15.64
C ASN A 169 24.77 14.31 -14.98
N TRP A 170 24.71 14.18 -13.64
CA TRP A 170 25.32 13.09 -12.87
C TRP A 170 24.32 12.01 -12.44
N GLY A 171 23.01 12.27 -12.51
CA GLY A 171 22.00 11.29 -12.14
C GLY A 171 20.67 11.89 -11.73
N THR A 172 19.82 11.04 -11.17
CA THR A 172 18.53 11.39 -10.60
C THR A 172 18.63 11.34 -9.08
N TYR A 173 18.05 12.31 -8.40
CA TYR A 173 18.10 12.46 -6.95
C TYR A 173 16.71 12.70 -6.37
N TYR A 174 16.39 12.02 -5.27
CA TYR A 174 15.15 12.20 -4.52
C TYR A 174 15.37 13.22 -3.41
N GLY A 175 14.57 14.28 -3.42
CA GLY A 175 14.51 15.27 -2.34
C GLY A 175 13.66 14.71 -1.20
N VAL A 176 14.29 14.48 -0.05
CA VAL A 176 13.70 13.84 1.14
C VAL A 176 13.64 14.81 2.31
N SER A 177 12.59 14.68 3.12
CA SER A 177 12.47 15.42 4.38
C SER A 177 13.18 14.68 5.51
N LEU A 178 13.99 15.40 6.28
CA LEU A 178 14.72 14.88 7.45
C LEU A 178 14.02 15.29 8.75
N ASP A 179 14.29 14.55 9.84
CA ASP A 179 13.63 14.73 11.15
C ASP A 179 13.78 16.14 11.74
N ASP A 180 14.85 16.85 11.41
CA ASP A 180 15.11 18.21 11.86
C ASP A 180 14.48 19.29 10.96
N GLY A 181 13.61 18.89 10.04
CA GLY A 181 12.92 19.76 9.09
C GLY A 181 13.77 20.18 7.89
N LYS A 182 15.01 19.70 7.76
CA LYS A 182 15.85 19.98 6.59
C LYS A 182 15.47 19.12 5.40
N GLU A 183 15.75 19.63 4.21
CA GLU A 183 15.71 18.87 2.96
C GLU A 183 17.09 18.25 2.70
N GLY A 184 17.09 16.98 2.29
CA GLY A 184 18.25 16.24 1.84
C GLY A 184 18.00 15.54 0.51
N TRP A 185 19.06 15.01 -0.11
CA TRP A 185 19.01 14.43 -1.43
C TRP A 185 19.71 13.09 -1.48
N ILE A 186 19.02 12.07 -1.99
CA ILE A 186 19.53 10.72 -2.09
C ILE A 186 19.55 10.31 -3.56
N SER A 187 20.65 9.73 -4.01
CA SER A 187 20.77 9.25 -5.39
C SER A 187 19.78 8.11 -5.67
N ALA A 188 19.16 8.15 -6.85
CA ALA A 188 18.11 7.20 -7.22
C ALA A 188 18.60 5.74 -7.34
N ASP A 189 19.90 5.54 -7.54
CA ASP A 189 20.54 4.21 -7.55
C ASP A 189 20.76 3.62 -6.16
N GLN A 190 20.60 4.41 -5.09
CA GLN A 190 20.71 3.98 -3.69
C GLN A 190 19.35 3.75 -3.02
N VAL A 191 18.25 3.88 -3.77
CA VAL A 191 16.90 3.68 -3.25
C VAL A 191 16.03 2.78 -4.13
N THR A 192 15.01 2.23 -3.51
CA THR A 192 13.89 1.55 -4.18
C THR A 192 12.56 2.16 -3.72
N THR A 193 11.54 2.09 -4.56
CA THR A 193 10.15 2.41 -4.18
C THR A 193 9.41 1.22 -3.59
N LYS A 194 9.95 0.01 -3.77
CA LYS A 194 9.42 -1.22 -3.16
C LYS A 194 9.93 -1.34 -1.73
N ASN A 195 9.03 -1.50 -0.78
CA ASN A 195 9.40 -1.79 0.60
C ASN A 195 10.23 -3.09 0.66
N PRO A 196 11.51 -3.04 1.07
CA PRO A 196 12.38 -4.22 1.08
C PRO A 196 11.90 -5.31 2.05
N LYS A 197 11.06 -4.95 3.04
CA LYS A 197 10.40 -5.92 3.91
C LYS A 197 9.51 -6.90 3.12
N LEU A 198 8.90 -6.46 2.02
CA LEU A 198 8.10 -7.35 1.16
C LEU A 198 8.97 -8.45 0.51
N ASP A 199 10.19 -8.13 0.06
CA ASP A 199 11.10 -9.16 -0.48
C ASP A 199 11.52 -10.18 0.59
N ALA A 200 11.71 -9.72 1.83
CA ALA A 200 11.96 -10.60 2.97
C ALA A 200 10.73 -11.46 3.29
N VAL A 201 9.51 -10.89 3.25
CA VAL A 201 8.25 -11.65 3.40
C VAL A 201 8.14 -12.71 2.32
N GLN A 202 8.33 -12.36 1.04
CA GLN A 202 8.26 -13.30 -0.07
C GLN A 202 9.24 -14.46 0.09
N THR A 203 10.47 -14.16 0.50
CA THR A 203 11.51 -15.18 0.75
C THR A 203 11.08 -16.11 1.88
N MET A 204 10.57 -15.55 2.99
CA MET A 204 10.09 -16.32 4.13
C MET A 204 8.89 -17.21 3.76
N LEU A 205 7.89 -16.67 3.06
CA LEU A 205 6.70 -17.42 2.62
C LEU A 205 7.09 -18.59 1.71
N ASN A 206 8.00 -18.36 0.76
CA ASN A 206 8.49 -19.42 -0.12
C ASN A 206 9.18 -20.56 0.63
N GLN A 207 9.95 -20.23 1.69
CA GLN A 207 10.70 -21.21 2.47
C GLN A 207 9.83 -22.03 3.42
N LYS A 208 8.82 -21.40 4.04
CA LYS A 208 8.05 -22.02 5.13
C LYS A 208 6.65 -22.50 4.73
N TYR A 209 6.00 -21.78 3.82
CA TYR A 209 4.55 -21.83 3.64
C TYR A 209 4.07 -22.05 2.20
N ASN A 210 4.98 -22.21 1.23
CA ASN A 210 4.60 -22.53 -0.15
C ASN A 210 4.12 -23.99 -0.28
N ARG A 211 2.81 -24.20 -0.08
CA ARG A 211 2.13 -25.50 -0.10
C ARG A 211 0.78 -25.36 -0.76
N ASP A 212 0.29 -26.40 -1.41
CA ASP A 212 -0.95 -26.35 -2.19
C ASP A 212 -2.19 -25.99 -1.38
N ASN A 213 -2.23 -26.35 -0.08
CA ASN A 213 -3.37 -26.07 0.80
C ASN A 213 -3.37 -24.66 1.39
N LEU A 214 -2.41 -23.80 1.02
CA LEU A 214 -2.28 -22.42 1.51
C LEU A 214 -2.27 -21.44 0.32
N SER A 215 -3.09 -20.40 0.43
CA SER A 215 -3.09 -19.20 -0.41
C SER A 215 -2.88 -18.00 0.50
N ILE A 216 -1.77 -17.29 0.32
CA ILE A 216 -1.36 -16.18 1.19
C ILE A 216 -1.08 -14.97 0.33
N TYR A 217 -1.69 -13.85 0.70
CA TYR A 217 -1.51 -12.55 0.07
C TYR A 217 -1.12 -11.52 1.13
N VAL A 218 -0.04 -10.77 0.87
CA VAL A 218 0.47 -9.69 1.70
C VAL A 218 0.63 -8.44 0.85
N LYS A 219 0.09 -7.32 1.31
CA LYS A 219 0.25 -6.02 0.66
C LYS A 219 0.60 -4.95 1.66
N ASP A 220 1.69 -4.23 1.41
CA ASP A 220 1.95 -2.95 2.06
C ASP A 220 0.89 -1.94 1.59
N LEU A 221 0.11 -1.39 2.52
CA LEU A 221 -1.09 -0.62 2.21
C LEU A 221 -0.75 0.69 1.47
N ASP A 222 0.41 1.27 1.75
CA ASP A 222 0.87 2.53 1.16
C ASP A 222 1.58 2.34 -0.20
N SER A 223 1.69 1.11 -0.69
CA SER A 223 2.38 0.81 -1.94
C SER A 223 1.58 -0.11 -2.87
N GLY A 224 1.92 -0.09 -4.16
CA GLY A 224 1.37 -1.03 -5.13
C GLY A 224 2.02 -2.43 -5.11
N PHE A 225 2.94 -2.69 -4.16
CA PHE A 225 3.70 -3.93 -4.12
C PHE A 225 3.09 -4.96 -3.19
N THR A 226 3.16 -6.21 -3.61
CA THR A 226 2.61 -7.36 -2.89
C THR A 226 3.66 -8.47 -2.73
N SER A 227 3.35 -9.44 -1.88
CA SER A 227 4.08 -10.70 -1.71
C SER A 227 3.07 -11.80 -1.39
N GLY A 228 3.38 -13.05 -1.72
CA GLY A 228 2.42 -14.12 -1.50
C GLY A 228 2.87 -15.48 -2.01
N VAL A 229 2.08 -16.49 -1.68
CA VAL A 229 2.19 -17.85 -2.25
C VAL A 229 0.79 -18.30 -2.66
N ASN A 230 0.67 -18.84 -3.88
CA ASN A 230 -0.61 -19.24 -4.46
C ASN A 230 -1.70 -18.15 -4.40
N SER A 231 -1.33 -16.86 -4.41
CA SER A 231 -2.26 -15.76 -4.11
C SER A 231 -3.39 -15.59 -5.13
N SER A 232 -3.22 -16.12 -6.34
CA SER A 232 -4.22 -16.16 -7.40
C SER A 232 -5.03 -17.46 -7.43
N LYS A 233 -4.77 -18.41 -6.51
CA LYS A 233 -5.51 -19.68 -6.44
C LYS A 233 -6.91 -19.40 -5.90
N MET A 234 -7.91 -19.84 -6.66
CA MET A 234 -9.30 -19.77 -6.24
C MET A 234 -9.61 -20.87 -5.21
N MET A 235 -10.32 -20.49 -4.16
CA MET A 235 -10.88 -21.38 -3.16
C MET A 235 -12.28 -20.87 -2.76
N TYR A 236 -13.08 -21.75 -2.19
CA TYR A 236 -14.33 -21.35 -1.57
C TYR A 236 -14.05 -20.38 -0.41
N SER A 237 -14.41 -19.11 -0.58
CA SER A 237 -14.04 -18.02 0.34
C SER A 237 -14.84 -18.01 1.65
N ALA A 238 -15.88 -18.85 1.75
CA ALA A 238 -16.79 -18.91 2.89
C ALA A 238 -17.27 -17.51 3.32
N SER A 239 -17.22 -17.18 4.61
CA SER A 239 -17.68 -15.89 5.14
C SER A 239 -16.79 -14.69 4.78
N LEU A 240 -15.67 -14.86 4.06
CA LEU A 240 -14.93 -13.73 3.48
C LEU A 240 -15.75 -13.02 2.40
N SER A 241 -16.68 -13.73 1.72
CA SER A 241 -17.63 -13.15 0.76
C SER A 241 -18.66 -12.17 1.37
N LYS A 242 -18.62 -11.94 2.69
CA LYS A 242 -19.34 -10.85 3.35
C LYS A 242 -18.63 -9.49 3.26
N LEU A 243 -17.32 -9.47 2.95
CA LEU A 243 -16.55 -8.24 2.77
C LEU A 243 -17.11 -7.37 1.61
N PRO A 244 -17.43 -7.93 0.42
CA PRO A 244 -18.15 -7.19 -0.62
C PRO A 244 -19.45 -6.53 -0.16
N ILE A 245 -20.25 -7.22 0.68
CA ILE A 245 -21.52 -6.70 1.22
C ILE A 245 -21.26 -5.51 2.15
N LEU A 246 -20.26 -5.61 3.02
CA LEU A 246 -19.85 -4.54 3.93
C LEU A 246 -19.31 -3.32 3.16
N TYR A 247 -18.47 -3.54 2.14
CA TYR A 247 -17.97 -2.50 1.24
C TYR A 247 -19.12 -1.73 0.59
N TRP A 248 -20.03 -2.45 -0.07
CA TRP A 248 -21.14 -1.82 -0.78
C TRP A 248 -22.08 -1.05 0.16
N THR A 249 -22.36 -1.61 1.32
CA THR A 249 -23.18 -0.94 2.36
C THR A 249 -22.51 0.36 2.81
N GLN A 250 -21.20 0.34 3.05
CA GLN A 250 -20.44 1.52 3.45
C GLN A 250 -20.43 2.60 2.37
N LYS A 251 -20.22 2.20 1.12
CA LYS A 251 -20.30 3.10 -0.03
C LYS A 251 -21.65 3.81 -0.09
N LYS A 252 -22.76 3.07 0.04
CA LYS A 252 -24.11 3.67 0.05
C LYS A 252 -24.34 4.62 1.23
N ILE A 253 -23.75 4.36 2.40
CA ILE A 253 -23.79 5.28 3.55
C ILE A 253 -23.06 6.59 3.20
N ILE A 254 -21.85 6.51 2.62
CA ILE A 254 -21.04 7.68 2.25
C ILE A 254 -21.72 8.50 1.15
N GLU A 255 -22.40 7.83 0.21
CA GLU A 255 -23.22 8.45 -0.83
C GLU A 255 -24.52 9.08 -0.29
N GLY A 256 -24.85 8.89 1.00
CA GLY A 256 -26.07 9.40 1.62
C GLY A 256 -27.35 8.72 1.14
N LYS A 257 -27.25 7.53 0.52
CA LYS A 257 -28.40 6.77 0.01
C LYS A 257 -29.14 6.00 1.10
N ILE A 258 -28.46 5.69 2.20
CA ILE A 258 -28.98 4.97 3.36
C ILE A 258 -28.39 5.55 4.65
N SER A 259 -29.07 5.34 5.77
CA SER A 259 -28.67 5.80 7.10
C SER A 259 -28.47 4.63 8.07
N LEU A 260 -27.56 4.79 9.03
CA LEU A 260 -27.30 3.82 10.09
C LEU A 260 -28.55 3.49 10.93
N SER A 261 -29.50 4.42 11.00
CA SER A 261 -30.77 4.28 11.72
C SER A 261 -31.84 3.53 10.95
N ASP A 262 -31.65 3.27 9.65
CA ASP A 262 -32.64 2.63 8.79
C ASP A 262 -33.01 1.25 9.36
N GLN A 263 -34.31 0.97 9.36
CA GLN A 263 -34.87 -0.25 9.95
C GLN A 263 -35.19 -1.26 8.85
N LEU A 264 -34.45 -2.37 8.84
CA LEU A 264 -34.62 -3.44 7.86
C LEU A 264 -35.41 -4.59 8.47
N SER A 265 -36.48 -5.02 7.81
CA SER A 265 -37.37 -6.09 8.32
C SER A 265 -36.81 -7.48 8.01
N TYR A 266 -36.73 -8.34 9.02
CA TYR A 266 -36.35 -9.74 8.84
C TYR A 266 -37.57 -10.61 8.49
N ASN A 267 -37.92 -10.62 7.21
CA ASN A 267 -38.98 -11.48 6.66
C ASN A 267 -38.39 -12.71 5.94
N VAL A 268 -39.24 -13.65 5.55
CA VAL A 268 -38.81 -14.93 4.93
C VAL A 268 -38.03 -14.78 3.61
N LEU A 269 -38.28 -13.72 2.84
CA LEU A 269 -37.65 -13.48 1.53
C LEU A 269 -36.15 -13.21 1.66
N VAL A 270 -35.73 -12.64 2.80
CA VAL A 270 -34.32 -12.37 3.13
C VAL A 270 -33.46 -13.63 3.04
N ASN A 271 -34.02 -14.81 3.31
CA ASN A 271 -33.25 -16.07 3.25
C ASN A 271 -33.54 -16.93 2.01
N SER A 272 -34.41 -16.44 1.11
CA SER A 272 -34.93 -17.25 -0.01
C SER A 272 -34.40 -16.81 -1.38
N PHE A 273 -33.60 -15.73 -1.45
CA PHE A 273 -33.02 -15.26 -2.70
C PHE A 273 -31.74 -16.03 -3.05
N THR A 274 -31.44 -16.13 -4.34
CA THR A 274 -30.24 -16.82 -4.85
C THR A 274 -28.96 -16.16 -4.33
N GLY A 275 -28.08 -16.94 -3.71
CA GLY A 275 -26.85 -16.44 -3.09
C GLY A 275 -26.98 -16.06 -1.61
N ALA A 276 -28.17 -16.15 -1.00
CA ALA A 276 -28.30 -16.08 0.45
C ALA A 276 -27.45 -17.18 1.12
N PHE A 277 -26.86 -16.86 2.28
CA PHE A 277 -26.25 -17.86 3.15
C PHE A 277 -27.34 -18.71 3.79
N GLN A 278 -27.03 -19.99 4.02
CA GLN A 278 -27.83 -20.81 4.94
C GLN A 278 -27.85 -20.12 6.31
N THR A 279 -29.02 -20.08 6.95
CA THR A 279 -29.18 -19.33 8.20
C THR A 279 -28.40 -19.97 9.35
N GLU A 280 -28.20 -21.29 9.30
CA GLU A 280 -27.37 -22.07 10.21
C GLU A 280 -25.91 -21.60 10.26
N GLY A 281 -25.19 -21.96 11.32
CA GLY A 281 -23.82 -21.52 11.57
C GLY A 281 -23.73 -20.23 12.39
N THR A 282 -22.70 -19.44 12.16
CA THR A 282 -22.35 -18.27 12.99
C THR A 282 -23.42 -17.18 12.98
N GLY A 283 -23.52 -16.44 14.09
CA GLY A 283 -24.50 -15.38 14.27
C GLY A 283 -25.46 -15.63 15.43
N PHE A 284 -26.13 -14.56 15.83
CA PHE A 284 -27.06 -14.52 16.96
C PHE A 284 -28.50 -14.22 16.55
N LEU A 285 -28.74 -13.78 15.30
CA LEU A 285 -30.10 -13.58 14.81
C LEU A 285 -30.85 -14.92 14.68
N PRO A 286 -32.19 -14.90 14.82
CA PRO A 286 -33.00 -16.11 14.69
C PRO A 286 -32.82 -16.78 13.33
N LYS A 287 -32.75 -18.12 13.34
CA LYS A 287 -32.55 -18.92 12.10
C LYS A 287 -33.79 -18.94 11.21
N THR A 288 -34.94 -18.60 11.78
CA THR A 288 -36.21 -18.36 11.09
C THR A 288 -36.58 -16.89 11.19
N ALA A 289 -37.27 -16.37 10.17
CA ALA A 289 -37.73 -14.99 10.14
C ALA A 289 -38.64 -14.70 11.35
N ASP A 290 -38.34 -13.64 12.09
CA ASP A 290 -39.09 -13.20 13.29
C ASP A 290 -40.00 -11.99 13.00
N ASN A 291 -39.95 -11.48 11.76
CA ASN A 291 -40.65 -10.27 11.30
C ASN A 291 -40.35 -9.02 12.13
N GLN A 292 -39.24 -9.01 12.88
CA GLN A 292 -38.76 -7.83 13.58
C GLN A 292 -37.99 -6.91 12.63
N SER A 293 -37.72 -5.70 13.09
CA SER A 293 -36.86 -4.75 12.40
C SER A 293 -35.55 -4.57 13.14
N TYR A 294 -34.47 -4.50 12.38
CA TYR A 294 -33.12 -4.33 12.88
C TYR A 294 -32.50 -3.10 12.21
N SER A 295 -31.80 -2.27 12.99
CA SER A 295 -31.10 -1.11 12.42
C SER A 295 -29.96 -1.55 11.51
N LEU A 296 -29.68 -0.78 10.46
CA LEU A 296 -28.54 -0.99 9.58
C LEU A 296 -27.22 -1.11 10.37
N LEU A 297 -27.02 -0.27 11.39
CA LEU A 297 -25.85 -0.33 12.27
C LEU A 297 -25.69 -1.69 12.99
N ASP A 298 -26.79 -2.25 13.51
CA ASP A 298 -26.79 -3.55 14.18
C ASP A 298 -26.41 -4.66 13.19
N LEU A 299 -26.98 -4.62 11.98
CA LEU A 299 -26.71 -5.62 10.95
C LEU A 299 -25.26 -5.58 10.43
N ILE A 300 -24.68 -4.38 10.27
CA ILE A 300 -23.26 -4.20 9.97
C ILE A 300 -22.39 -4.82 11.07
N ASN A 301 -22.65 -4.47 12.34
CA ASN A 301 -21.89 -4.99 13.46
C ASN A 301 -21.96 -6.52 13.56
N ARG A 302 -23.15 -7.11 13.41
CA ARG A 302 -23.33 -8.58 13.45
C ARG A 302 -22.64 -9.29 12.30
N THR A 303 -22.72 -8.72 11.10
CA THR A 303 -22.06 -9.26 9.90
C THR A 303 -20.54 -9.27 10.06
N ALA A 304 -19.97 -8.20 10.60
CA ALA A 304 -18.53 -8.07 10.81
C ALA A 304 -18.05 -8.88 12.03
N LYS A 305 -18.57 -8.58 13.23
CA LYS A 305 -18.04 -9.08 14.51
C LYS A 305 -18.39 -10.51 14.82
N ASN A 306 -19.60 -10.94 14.43
CA ASN A 306 -20.12 -12.27 14.76
C ASN A 306 -20.17 -13.18 13.53
N SER A 307 -19.83 -12.66 12.35
CA SER A 307 -20.01 -13.35 11.07
C SER A 307 -21.45 -13.84 10.86
N ASP A 308 -22.44 -13.09 11.32
CA ASP A 308 -23.84 -13.53 11.33
C ASP A 308 -24.39 -13.73 9.89
N ASN A 309 -24.82 -14.95 9.58
CA ASN A 309 -25.33 -15.30 8.25
C ASN A 309 -26.62 -14.55 7.92
N VAL A 310 -27.56 -14.47 8.87
CA VAL A 310 -28.84 -13.80 8.68
C VAL A 310 -28.63 -12.29 8.53
N ALA A 311 -27.77 -11.69 9.34
CA ALA A 311 -27.47 -10.27 9.23
C ALA A 311 -26.87 -9.95 7.85
N SER A 312 -25.97 -10.79 7.35
CA SER A 312 -25.38 -10.63 6.02
C SER A 312 -26.42 -10.80 4.90
N ASN A 313 -27.37 -11.72 5.07
CA ASN A 313 -28.48 -11.89 4.13
C ASN A 313 -29.38 -10.65 4.11
N MET A 314 -29.67 -10.04 5.25
CA MET A 314 -30.44 -8.80 5.32
C MET A 314 -29.73 -7.66 4.57
N LEU A 315 -28.43 -7.47 4.81
CA LEU A 315 -27.65 -6.46 4.09
C LEU A 315 -27.62 -6.74 2.58
N ALA A 316 -27.40 -7.99 2.16
CA ALA A 316 -27.44 -8.35 0.74
C ALA A 316 -28.83 -8.14 0.13
N TYR A 317 -29.90 -8.51 0.82
CA TYR A 317 -31.26 -8.37 0.32
C TYR A 317 -31.61 -6.90 0.06
N TYR A 318 -31.42 -6.04 1.07
CA TYR A 318 -31.84 -4.64 1.00
C TYR A 318 -30.80 -3.73 0.34
N GLU A 319 -29.51 -3.91 0.64
CA GLU A 319 -28.49 -2.93 0.26
C GLU A 319 -27.86 -3.19 -1.08
N THR A 320 -27.59 -4.46 -1.39
CA THR A 320 -27.05 -4.87 -2.71
C THR A 320 -28.16 -5.16 -3.72
N ASN A 321 -29.42 -5.07 -3.31
CA ASN A 321 -30.60 -5.47 -4.06
C ASN A 321 -30.45 -6.92 -4.57
N GLN A 322 -30.19 -7.84 -3.64
CA GLN A 322 -30.01 -9.27 -3.91
C GLN A 322 -28.88 -9.55 -4.91
N PHE A 323 -27.73 -8.88 -4.69
CA PHE A 323 -26.56 -8.93 -5.57
C PHE A 323 -26.85 -8.46 -7.01
N SER A 324 -27.43 -7.27 -7.13
CA SER A 324 -27.68 -6.63 -8.43
C SER A 324 -26.45 -6.55 -9.34
N ASN A 325 -26.68 -6.32 -10.64
CA ASN A 325 -25.60 -6.19 -11.63
C ASN A 325 -24.62 -5.06 -11.29
N ASP A 326 -25.11 -3.93 -10.75
CA ASP A 326 -24.25 -2.80 -10.35
C ASP A 326 -23.30 -3.21 -9.22
N PHE A 327 -23.82 -3.94 -8.22
CA PHE A 327 -23.00 -4.53 -7.17
C PHE A 327 -21.94 -5.47 -7.75
N GLN A 328 -22.35 -6.43 -8.59
CA GLN A 328 -21.42 -7.42 -9.15
C GLN A 328 -20.37 -6.78 -10.06
N SER A 329 -20.74 -5.77 -10.84
CA SER A 329 -19.83 -5.02 -11.71
C SER A 329 -18.78 -4.28 -10.90
N GLU A 330 -19.20 -3.55 -9.86
CA GLU A 330 -18.29 -2.81 -8.97
C GLU A 330 -17.32 -3.76 -8.27
N ILE A 331 -17.84 -4.84 -7.68
CA ILE A 331 -17.00 -5.82 -6.99
C ILE A 331 -16.02 -6.46 -7.98
N THR A 332 -16.45 -6.80 -9.20
CA THR A 332 -15.56 -7.32 -10.26
C THR A 332 -14.43 -6.36 -10.58
N THR A 333 -14.70 -5.05 -10.66
CA THR A 333 -13.69 -4.02 -10.87
C THR A 333 -12.67 -3.99 -9.72
N ILE A 334 -13.14 -4.08 -8.47
CA ILE A 334 -12.28 -4.02 -7.27
C ILE A 334 -11.45 -5.29 -7.12
N SER A 335 -12.08 -6.47 -7.16
CA SER A 335 -11.37 -7.75 -7.04
C SER A 335 -10.50 -8.06 -8.27
N GLY A 336 -10.76 -7.38 -9.40
CA GLY A 336 -10.07 -7.57 -10.68
C GLY A 336 -10.58 -8.76 -11.51
N GLN A 337 -11.49 -9.55 -10.95
CA GLN A 337 -12.17 -10.69 -11.57
C GLN A 337 -13.54 -10.89 -10.92
N SER A 338 -14.45 -11.57 -11.60
CA SER A 338 -15.80 -11.81 -11.07
C SER A 338 -15.76 -12.65 -9.79
N TRP A 339 -16.43 -12.17 -8.75
CA TRP A 339 -16.66 -12.91 -7.50
C TRP A 339 -18.15 -13.24 -7.40
N ASN A 340 -18.51 -14.44 -7.84
CA ASN A 340 -19.90 -14.88 -7.87
C ASN A 340 -20.42 -15.11 -6.42
N PRO A 341 -21.54 -14.47 -6.01
CA PRO A 341 -22.07 -14.59 -4.65
C PRO A 341 -22.72 -15.94 -4.33
N VAL A 342 -23.00 -16.77 -5.34
CA VAL A 342 -23.52 -18.13 -5.19
C VAL A 342 -22.38 -19.11 -4.92
N GLU A 343 -21.43 -19.18 -5.86
CA GLU A 343 -20.28 -20.08 -5.79
C GLU A 343 -19.28 -19.65 -4.71
N ARG A 344 -19.14 -18.35 -4.48
CA ARG A 344 -18.23 -17.72 -3.49
C ARG A 344 -16.78 -18.14 -3.65
N GLU A 345 -16.35 -18.53 -4.83
CA GLU A 345 -14.94 -18.75 -5.16
C GLU A 345 -14.21 -17.39 -5.23
N ALA A 346 -13.13 -17.26 -4.48
CA ALA A 346 -12.24 -16.09 -4.52
C ALA A 346 -10.80 -16.55 -4.31
N SER A 347 -9.85 -15.71 -4.72
CA SER A 347 -8.44 -15.87 -4.34
C SER A 347 -8.08 -14.86 -3.25
N SER A 348 -7.01 -15.15 -2.50
CA SER A 348 -6.57 -14.29 -1.40
C SER A 348 -6.20 -12.89 -1.88
N GLU A 349 -5.74 -12.75 -3.13
CA GLU A 349 -5.56 -11.47 -3.79
C GLU A 349 -6.89 -10.72 -4.04
N MET A 350 -7.93 -11.41 -4.55
CA MET A 350 -9.25 -10.79 -4.74
C MET A 350 -9.84 -10.30 -3.41
N VAL A 351 -9.77 -11.13 -2.38
CA VAL A 351 -10.20 -10.77 -1.02
C VAL A 351 -9.41 -9.57 -0.50
N GLY A 352 -8.09 -9.57 -0.69
CA GLY A 352 -7.19 -8.50 -0.26
C GLY A 352 -7.54 -7.16 -0.89
N ARG A 353 -7.85 -7.15 -2.20
CA ARG A 353 -8.27 -5.94 -2.92
C ARG A 353 -9.63 -5.40 -2.44
N VAL A 354 -10.60 -6.27 -2.15
CA VAL A 354 -11.89 -5.84 -1.58
C VAL A 354 -11.72 -5.31 -0.17
N LEU A 355 -10.87 -5.93 0.65
CA LEU A 355 -10.55 -5.45 2.00
C LEU A 355 -9.83 -4.09 1.96
N GLU A 356 -8.92 -3.89 1.00
CA GLU A 356 -8.29 -2.60 0.73
C GLU A 356 -9.31 -1.53 0.35
N ALA A 357 -10.24 -1.84 -0.55
CA ALA A 357 -11.28 -0.90 -0.94
C ALA A 357 -12.17 -0.52 0.27
N LEU A 358 -12.55 -1.49 1.11
CA LEU A 358 -13.31 -1.24 2.33
C LEU A 358 -12.50 -0.41 3.35
N TYR A 359 -11.19 -0.64 3.47
CA TYR A 359 -10.30 0.19 4.29
C TYR A 359 -10.32 1.65 3.83
N HIS A 360 -10.26 1.89 2.51
CA HIS A 360 -10.25 3.25 1.96
C HIS A 360 -11.61 3.96 2.04
N GLU A 361 -12.72 3.24 1.92
CA GLU A 361 -14.05 3.80 2.26
C GLU A 361 -14.12 4.17 3.76
N GLY A 362 -13.49 3.36 4.61
CA GLY A 362 -13.46 3.57 6.05
C GLY A 362 -14.85 3.44 6.69
N GLY A 363 -15.13 4.28 7.67
CA GLY A 363 -16.45 4.34 8.32
C GLY A 363 -16.83 3.08 9.10
N VAL A 364 -18.11 3.01 9.45
CA VAL A 364 -18.61 2.05 10.44
C VAL A 364 -18.46 0.58 10.01
N SER A 365 -18.56 0.28 8.72
CA SER A 365 -18.41 -1.09 8.22
C SER A 365 -16.98 -1.60 8.37
N PHE A 366 -15.98 -0.74 8.10
CA PHE A 366 -14.58 -1.10 8.30
C PHE A 366 -14.25 -1.13 9.80
N ASP A 367 -14.70 -0.13 10.57
CA ASP A 367 -14.47 -0.07 12.02
C ASP A 367 -15.05 -1.30 12.76
N ALA A 368 -16.16 -1.85 12.27
CA ALA A 368 -16.77 -3.05 12.85
C ALA A 368 -15.94 -4.33 12.68
N LEU A 369 -14.92 -4.33 11.81
CA LEU A 369 -13.95 -5.43 11.69
C LEU A 369 -12.92 -5.46 12.84
N VAL A 370 -12.91 -4.44 13.71
CA VAL A 370 -12.07 -4.38 14.90
C VAL A 370 -12.86 -4.86 16.12
N GLY A 371 -12.24 -5.69 16.97
CA GLY A 371 -12.89 -6.15 18.20
C GLY A 371 -13.97 -7.18 17.91
N THR A 372 -13.62 -8.21 17.12
CA THR A 372 -14.56 -9.27 16.73
C THR A 372 -14.60 -10.38 17.79
N ASP A 373 -15.58 -11.28 17.71
CA ASP A 373 -15.61 -12.47 18.58
C ASP A 373 -14.45 -13.45 18.31
N PHE A 374 -13.61 -13.16 17.31
CA PHE A 374 -12.58 -14.03 16.80
C PHE A 374 -11.15 -13.49 17.03
N ASP A 375 -10.99 -12.41 17.81
CA ASP A 375 -9.69 -11.77 18.11
C ASP A 375 -8.70 -12.69 18.85
N ALA A 376 -9.17 -13.81 19.42
CA ALA A 376 -8.35 -14.80 20.12
C ALA A 376 -7.84 -15.96 19.24
N GLN A 377 -8.16 -15.97 17.94
CA GLN A 377 -7.82 -17.06 17.02
C GLN A 377 -7.32 -16.53 15.66
N ARG A 378 -6.68 -17.40 14.86
CA ARG A 378 -6.16 -17.08 13.51
C ARG A 378 -5.18 -15.90 13.54
N ILE A 379 -5.30 -14.95 12.60
CA ILE A 379 -4.34 -13.84 12.41
C ILE A 379 -4.02 -13.12 13.73
N PRO A 380 -4.99 -12.62 14.53
CA PRO A 380 -4.69 -11.85 15.73
C PRO A 380 -4.15 -12.67 16.92
N ALA A 381 -4.25 -14.00 16.91
CA ALA A 381 -4.01 -14.81 18.10
C ALA A 381 -2.60 -14.65 18.69
N ASN A 382 -1.59 -14.68 17.80
CA ASN A 382 -0.17 -14.67 18.15
C ASN A 382 0.49 -13.29 17.98
N LEU A 383 -0.29 -12.25 17.65
CA LEU A 383 0.20 -10.88 17.58
C LEU A 383 0.23 -10.22 18.97
N PRO A 384 1.12 -9.23 19.21
CA PRO A 384 1.08 -8.46 20.44
C PRO A 384 -0.29 -7.81 20.63
N LYS A 385 -0.84 -7.86 21.85
CA LYS A 385 -2.18 -7.32 22.15
C LYS A 385 -2.31 -5.81 21.97
N THR A 386 -1.20 -5.11 21.82
CA THR A 386 -1.13 -3.67 21.49
C THR A 386 -1.35 -3.39 20.00
N VAL A 387 -1.19 -4.40 19.14
CA VAL A 387 -1.39 -4.26 17.68
C VAL A 387 -2.88 -4.31 17.40
N LYS A 388 -3.41 -3.22 16.82
CA LYS A 388 -4.79 -3.20 16.33
C LYS A 388 -4.87 -4.06 15.07
N VAL A 389 -5.93 -4.86 14.98
CA VAL A 389 -6.22 -5.72 13.83
C VAL A 389 -7.69 -5.53 13.45
N ALA A 390 -7.96 -5.21 12.19
CA ALA A 390 -9.29 -5.24 11.61
C ALA A 390 -9.38 -6.47 10.73
N HIS A 391 -10.21 -7.46 11.08
CA HIS A 391 -10.23 -8.74 10.36
C HIS A 391 -11.61 -9.35 10.17
N LYS A 392 -11.70 -10.24 9.19
CA LYS A 392 -12.88 -11.05 8.89
C LYS A 392 -12.47 -12.50 8.67
N ILE A 393 -13.08 -13.40 9.42
CA ILE A 393 -12.88 -14.84 9.27
C ILE A 393 -13.77 -15.45 8.16
N GLY A 394 -13.32 -16.57 7.59
CA GLY A 394 -14.10 -17.46 6.75
C GLY A 394 -13.99 -18.91 7.25
N THR A 395 -15.10 -19.63 7.40
CA THR A 395 -15.07 -21.05 7.79
C THR A 395 -16.22 -21.79 7.14
N ALA A 396 -15.91 -22.91 6.49
CA ALA A 396 -16.87 -23.87 5.97
C ALA A 396 -16.15 -25.18 5.68
N ASP A 397 -16.65 -26.30 6.21
CA ASP A 397 -16.09 -27.63 5.97
C ASP A 397 -14.55 -27.68 6.15
N GLU A 398 -13.78 -28.02 5.12
CA GLU A 398 -12.32 -28.05 5.15
C GLU A 398 -11.62 -26.67 5.03
N PHE A 399 -12.38 -25.60 4.81
CA PHE A 399 -11.86 -24.25 4.58
C PHE A 399 -11.81 -23.42 5.86
N ASN A 400 -10.63 -22.83 6.11
CA ASN A 400 -10.39 -22.02 7.30
C ASN A 400 -9.55 -20.79 6.96
N HIS A 401 -10.19 -19.63 6.91
CA HIS A 401 -9.61 -18.41 6.35
C HIS A 401 -9.66 -17.24 7.32
N ASP A 402 -8.79 -16.27 7.08
CA ASP A 402 -8.85 -14.96 7.72
C ASP A 402 -8.25 -13.88 6.81
N ALA A 403 -8.85 -12.70 6.81
CA ALA A 403 -8.41 -11.55 6.03
C ALA A 403 -8.34 -10.34 6.95
N ALA A 404 -7.19 -9.67 7.00
CA ALA A 404 -6.95 -8.63 7.99
C ALA A 404 -6.16 -7.43 7.44
N VAL A 405 -6.47 -6.25 7.97
CA VAL A 405 -5.58 -5.08 8.01
C VAL A 405 -4.90 -5.07 9.38
N ILE A 406 -3.57 -5.13 9.39
CA ILE A 406 -2.75 -5.09 10.60
C ILE A 406 -2.10 -3.72 10.70
N PHE A 407 -2.34 -3.02 11.81
CA PHE A 407 -1.88 -1.66 12.01
C PHE A 407 -0.51 -1.65 12.69
N THR A 408 0.54 -1.39 11.89
CA THR A 408 1.90 -1.07 12.34
C THR A 408 2.27 0.36 11.89
N ASP A 409 3.52 0.78 12.06
CA ASP A 409 4.03 2.05 11.47
C ASP A 409 3.91 2.09 9.94
N THR A 410 3.77 0.93 9.31
CA THR A 410 3.39 0.75 7.90
C THR A 410 2.28 -0.30 7.82
N PRO A 411 1.01 0.10 7.90
CA PRO A 411 -0.11 -0.84 7.87
C PRO A 411 -0.04 -1.75 6.64
N TYR A 412 -0.45 -3.00 6.82
CA TYR A 412 -0.44 -3.97 5.72
C TYR A 412 -1.68 -4.86 5.76
N ILE A 413 -2.05 -5.38 4.59
CA ILE A 413 -3.08 -6.40 4.42
C ILE A 413 -2.42 -7.76 4.44
N LEU A 414 -3.04 -8.69 5.15
CA LEU A 414 -2.72 -10.12 5.13
C LEU A 414 -4.02 -10.90 4.92
N VAL A 415 -4.07 -11.69 3.86
CA VAL A 415 -5.13 -12.67 3.64
C VAL A 415 -4.51 -14.05 3.63
N ILE A 416 -5.08 -14.94 4.43
CA ILE A 416 -4.70 -16.35 4.48
C ILE A 416 -5.95 -17.17 4.21
N GLU A 417 -5.97 -17.84 3.07
CA GLU A 417 -6.97 -18.84 2.72
C GLU A 417 -6.33 -20.23 2.78
N THR A 418 -7.03 -21.18 3.39
CA THR A 418 -6.54 -22.54 3.59
C THR A 418 -7.59 -23.59 3.24
N SER A 419 -7.12 -24.77 2.84
CA SER A 419 -7.96 -25.96 2.66
C SER A 419 -7.44 -27.12 3.54
N ASN A 420 -8.07 -28.29 3.41
CA ASN A 420 -7.68 -29.53 4.11
C ASN A 420 -7.74 -29.42 5.64
N SER A 421 -8.71 -28.68 6.17
CA SER A 421 -8.96 -28.53 7.61
C SER A 421 -7.76 -27.98 8.39
N THR A 422 -7.04 -27.04 7.77
CA THR A 422 -5.88 -26.39 8.39
C THR A 422 -6.29 -25.66 9.67
N GLY A 423 -5.55 -25.89 10.77
CA GLY A 423 -5.86 -25.36 12.10
C GLY A 423 -5.66 -23.85 12.24
N ASN A 424 -6.35 -23.26 13.22
CA ASN A 424 -6.24 -21.82 13.53
C ASN A 424 -4.82 -21.38 13.96
N ASP A 425 -4.07 -22.30 14.57
CA ASP A 425 -2.67 -22.13 14.98
C ASP A 425 -1.75 -21.88 13.78
N VAL A 426 -1.97 -22.58 12.66
CA VAL A 426 -1.20 -22.36 11.44
C VAL A 426 -1.39 -20.93 10.90
N LEU A 427 -2.62 -20.43 10.88
CA LEU A 427 -2.91 -19.04 10.47
C LEU A 427 -2.27 -18.03 11.43
N ALA A 428 -2.31 -18.32 12.73
CA ALA A 428 -1.68 -17.49 13.76
C ALA A 428 -0.15 -17.42 13.60
N ASP A 429 0.49 -18.56 13.31
CA ASP A 429 1.94 -18.63 13.10
C ASP A 429 2.37 -17.91 11.83
N ILE A 430 1.67 -18.10 10.71
CA ILE A 430 1.90 -17.34 9.47
C ILE A 430 1.80 -15.84 9.76
N SER A 431 0.73 -15.40 10.46
CA SER A 431 0.55 -13.99 10.76
C SER A 431 1.65 -13.42 11.64
N LYS A 432 2.11 -14.18 12.64
CA LYS A 432 3.22 -13.77 13.50
C LYS A 432 4.51 -13.64 12.69
N ASP A 433 4.82 -14.60 11.83
CA ASP A 433 6.03 -14.58 11.00
C ASP A 433 6.02 -13.40 10.00
N VAL A 434 4.87 -13.10 9.39
CA VAL A 434 4.71 -11.91 8.53
C VAL A 434 4.87 -10.63 9.35
N TYR A 435 4.24 -10.55 10.53
CA TYR A 435 4.33 -9.38 11.42
C TYR A 435 5.77 -9.10 11.86
N GLU A 436 6.54 -10.12 12.23
CA GLU A 436 7.93 -9.96 12.67
C GLU A 436 8.83 -9.37 11.57
N VAL A 437 8.52 -9.64 10.30
CA VAL A 437 9.23 -9.03 9.16
C VAL A 437 8.71 -7.62 8.86
N MET A 438 7.40 -7.39 9.01
CA MET A 438 6.76 -6.13 8.63
C MET A 438 6.85 -5.02 9.68
N LYS A 439 6.95 -5.34 10.97
CA LYS A 439 6.93 -4.38 12.09
C LYS A 439 8.07 -3.36 12.10
#